data_AF-A0A7W1HLZ4-F1
#
_entry.id   AF-A0A7W1HLZ4-F1
#
_cell.length_a   1.000
_cell.length_b   1.000
_cell.length_c   1.000
_cell.angle_alpha   90.00
_cell.angle_beta   90.00
_cell.angle_gamma   90.00
#
_symmetry.space_group_name_H-M   'P 1'
#
loop_
_entity.id
_entity.type
_entity.pdbx_description
1 polymer ?
#
loop_
_entity_poly.entity_id
_entity_poly.type
_entity_poly.pdbx_seq_one_letter_code
_entity_poly.pdbx_strand_id
1 'polypeptide(L)'
;ALRTPNQLAGRHLTHCGFTTGASYCSFRCTHCYLPANANEVPIPSLAQMKEQIDANRRFQGPAGGLQITGGDVADAYWRAGRQPELIEIARYAVSIGLVPMLMTHGQTLLEHPEFLEALVVEGGLRQVAVHIDLTQAGRHGFPINRLTSESDLHPVRNVHETRRAHSPKDGLPARTGAQLHRDGAQHRFGG
;
A
#
# COMPACT_ATOMS: atom_id res chain seq x y z
N ALA A 1 18.99 3.04 23.54
CA ALA A 1 17.71 3.60 23.04
C ALA A 1 16.59 2.61 23.33
N LEU A 2 15.44 3.08 23.84
CA LEU A 2 14.31 2.26 24.25
C LEU A 2 13.74 1.47 23.05
N ARG A 3 13.80 0.14 23.12
CA ARG A 3 13.29 -0.83 22.12
C ARG A 3 12.64 -1.99 22.86
N THR A 4 11.78 -1.66 23.82
CA THR A 4 11.23 -2.64 24.75
C THR A 4 9.85 -3.10 24.28
N PRO A 5 9.39 -4.28 24.71
CA PRO A 5 8.03 -4.73 24.47
C PRO A 5 6.93 -3.77 24.97
N ASN A 6 7.28 -2.77 25.78
CA ASN A 6 6.33 -1.81 26.38
C ASN A 6 6.23 -0.48 25.61
N GLN A 7 6.83 -0.39 24.42
CA GLN A 7 6.79 0.83 23.61
C GLN A 7 5.39 1.05 23.02
N LEU A 8 4.88 2.29 23.12
CA LEU A 8 3.54 2.70 22.67
C LEU A 8 3.37 2.57 21.14
N ALA A 9 4.41 2.92 20.39
CA ALA A 9 4.51 2.69 18.95
C ALA A 9 4.61 1.19 18.67
N GLY A 10 3.71 0.66 17.85
CA GLY A 10 3.60 -0.78 17.56
C GLY A 10 2.66 -1.57 18.49
N ARG A 11 2.10 -0.96 19.55
CA ARG A 11 1.08 -1.59 20.43
C ARG A 11 -0.25 -0.86 20.51
N HIS A 12 -0.26 0.46 20.66
CA HIS A 12 -1.48 1.24 20.86
C HIS A 12 -1.63 2.45 19.91
N LEU A 13 -0.53 2.92 19.31
CA LEU A 13 -0.55 3.91 18.24
C LEU A 13 -0.04 3.29 16.94
N THR A 14 -0.75 3.56 15.84
CA THR A 14 -0.29 3.32 14.47
C THR A 14 0.83 4.29 14.15
N HIS A 15 2.03 4.01 14.66
CA HIS A 15 3.22 4.60 14.07
C HIS A 15 3.50 3.86 12.76
N CYS A 16 3.68 4.62 11.69
CA CYS A 16 3.90 4.09 10.36
C CYS A 16 5.06 4.86 9.76
N GLY A 17 6.13 4.13 9.45
CA GLY A 17 7.21 4.63 8.63
C GLY A 17 6.98 4.26 7.17
N PHE A 18 7.87 4.73 6.30
CA PHE A 18 7.75 4.52 4.87
C PHE A 18 9.11 4.18 4.25
N THR A 19 9.08 3.46 3.14
CA THR A 19 10.22 3.35 2.23
C THR A 19 10.15 4.45 1.18
N THR A 20 11.29 4.90 0.71
CA THR A 20 11.44 5.62 -0.56
C THR A 20 11.68 4.57 -1.65
N GLY A 21 10.59 3.99 -2.16
CA GLY A 21 10.60 3.04 -3.26
C GLY A 21 10.81 3.71 -4.62
N ALA A 22 10.40 3.02 -5.69
CA ALA A 22 10.52 3.55 -7.05
C ALA A 22 9.80 4.90 -7.20
N SER A 23 10.48 5.90 -7.76
CA SER A 23 9.86 7.20 -8.08
C SER A 23 9.01 7.15 -9.36
N TYR A 24 9.07 6.04 -10.11
CA TYR A 24 8.31 5.89 -11.34
C TYR A 24 6.80 5.87 -11.08
N CYS A 25 6.04 6.55 -11.94
CA CYS A 25 4.59 6.48 -12.02
C CYS A 25 4.12 6.71 -13.46
N SER A 26 3.17 5.91 -13.96
CA SER A 26 2.55 6.12 -15.27
C SER A 26 1.52 7.24 -15.29
N PHE A 27 1.00 7.64 -14.12
CA PHE A 27 0.03 8.72 -14.03
C PHE A 27 0.71 10.10 -14.06
N ARG A 28 0.01 11.07 -14.66
CA ARG A 28 0.44 12.47 -14.78
C ARG A 28 -0.48 13.39 -13.98
N CYS A 29 -0.60 13.13 -12.68
CA CYS A 29 -1.54 13.86 -11.82
C CYS A 29 -1.19 15.35 -11.75
N THR A 30 -2.21 16.23 -11.75
CA THR A 30 -1.99 17.68 -11.74
C THR A 30 -1.41 18.21 -10.42
N HIS A 31 -1.58 17.48 -9.32
CA HIS A 31 -1.04 17.82 -7.99
C HIS A 31 -0.05 16.76 -7.48
N CYS A 32 0.75 16.17 -8.37
CA CYS A 32 1.77 15.22 -7.97
C CYS A 32 2.93 15.93 -7.26
N TYR A 33 3.41 15.34 -6.16
CA TYR A 33 4.59 15.84 -5.45
C TYR A 33 5.91 15.46 -6.15
N LEU A 34 5.87 14.50 -7.09
CA LEU A 34 7.03 14.07 -7.83
C LEU A 34 7.42 15.08 -8.92
N PRO A 35 8.71 15.37 -9.09
CA PRO A 35 9.18 16.24 -10.17
C PRO A 35 8.99 15.60 -11.55
N ALA A 36 9.01 16.41 -12.60
CA ALA A 36 8.79 15.95 -13.98
C ALA A 36 9.76 14.86 -14.45
N ASN A 37 10.98 14.83 -13.90
CA ASN A 37 12.01 13.85 -14.20
C ASN A 37 12.05 12.68 -13.20
N ALA A 38 11.06 12.51 -12.33
CA ALA A 38 11.03 11.43 -11.33
C ALA A 38 11.17 10.03 -11.95
N ASN A 39 10.65 9.83 -13.17
CA ASN A 39 10.73 8.56 -13.89
C ASN A 39 12.15 8.21 -14.39
N GLU A 40 13.11 9.14 -14.30
CA GLU A 40 14.52 8.90 -14.62
C GLU A 40 15.29 8.30 -13.43
N VAL A 41 14.73 8.36 -12.23
CA VAL A 41 15.34 7.79 -11.02
C VAL A 41 15.29 6.25 -11.10
N PRO A 42 16.45 5.56 -10.99
CA PRO A 42 16.47 4.11 -10.99
C PRO A 42 15.64 3.51 -9.85
N ILE A 43 14.96 2.39 -10.12
CA ILE A 43 14.25 1.64 -9.09
C ILE A 43 15.28 1.09 -8.09
N PRO A 44 15.12 1.31 -6.77
CA PRO A 44 16.02 0.78 -5.76
C PRO A 44 16.22 -0.73 -5.90
N SER A 45 17.44 -1.19 -5.63
CA SER A 45 17.72 -2.63 -5.53
C SER A 45 16.96 -3.24 -4.35
N LEU A 46 16.73 -4.55 -4.40
CA LEU A 46 16.16 -5.29 -3.26
C LEU A 46 16.96 -5.06 -1.97
N ALA A 47 18.29 -5.02 -2.03
CA ALA A 47 19.15 -4.78 -0.87
C ALA A 47 18.90 -3.40 -0.24
N GLN A 48 18.80 -2.35 -1.06
CA GLN A 48 18.49 -0.99 -0.57
C GLN A 48 17.08 -0.92 0.03
N MET A 49 16.11 -1.65 -0.53
CA MET A 49 14.78 -1.72 0.06
C MET A 49 14.79 -2.43 1.43
N LYS A 50 15.56 -3.54 1.56
CA LYS A 50 15.72 -4.25 2.83
C LYS A 50 16.42 -3.37 3.89
N GLU A 51 17.42 -2.58 3.50
CA GLU A 51 18.08 -1.63 4.40
C GLU A 51 17.10 -0.57 4.94
N GLN A 52 16.24 -0.01 4.09
CA GLN A 52 15.20 0.91 4.52
C GLN A 52 14.17 0.25 5.44
N ILE A 53 13.83 -1.01 5.17
CA ILE A 53 12.92 -1.82 6.00
C ILE A 53 13.54 -2.05 7.39
N ASP A 54 14.82 -2.40 7.47
CA ASP A 54 15.54 -2.60 8.72
C ASP A 54 15.65 -1.29 9.53
N ALA A 55 15.94 -0.18 8.84
CA ALA A 55 15.96 1.15 9.46
C ALA A 55 14.59 1.47 10.08
N ASN A 56 13.51 1.25 9.33
CA ASN A 56 12.14 1.40 9.84
C ASN A 56 11.89 0.49 11.05
N ARG A 57 12.23 -0.80 10.96
CA ARG A 57 12.06 -1.75 12.07
C ARG A 57 12.81 -1.35 13.34
N ARG A 58 13.99 -0.74 13.19
CA ARG A 58 14.84 -0.24 14.28
C ARG A 58 14.21 0.93 15.04
N PHE A 59 13.48 1.81 14.34
CA PHE A 59 12.85 2.99 14.94
C PHE A 59 11.43 2.72 15.45
N GLN A 60 10.66 1.91 14.72
CA GLN A 60 9.25 1.69 15.01
C GLN A 60 8.99 0.59 16.06
N GLY A 61 9.88 -0.40 16.16
CA GLY A 61 9.65 -1.59 16.99
C GLY A 61 8.83 -2.67 16.29
N PRO A 62 8.50 -3.78 16.99
CA PRO A 62 7.65 -4.84 16.46
C PRO A 62 6.25 -4.35 16.11
N ALA A 63 5.61 -4.97 15.12
CA ALA A 63 4.27 -4.65 14.62
C ALA A 63 4.09 -3.20 14.13
N GLY A 64 5.19 -2.49 13.84
CA GLY A 64 5.14 -1.16 13.23
C GLY A 64 4.56 -1.21 11.82
N GLY A 65 3.78 -0.19 11.46
CA GLY A 65 3.28 -0.04 10.10
C GLY A 65 4.40 0.33 9.13
N LEU A 66 4.35 -0.19 7.91
CA LEU A 66 5.32 0.17 6.88
C LEU A 66 4.61 0.48 5.57
N GLN A 67 4.67 1.72 5.12
CA GLN A 67 4.25 2.07 3.77
C GLN A 67 5.35 1.72 2.78
N ILE A 68 5.05 0.83 1.85
CA ILE A 68 5.85 0.60 0.65
C ILE A 68 5.35 1.60 -0.39
N THR A 69 6.07 2.70 -0.57
CA THR A 69 5.61 3.87 -1.33
C THR A 69 6.69 4.46 -2.22
N GLY A 70 6.33 5.46 -3.03
CA GLY A 70 7.13 6.09 -4.08
C GLY A 70 6.21 6.83 -5.04
N GLY A 71 6.45 6.73 -6.35
CA GLY A 71 5.47 7.11 -7.36
C GLY A 71 4.29 6.14 -7.36
N ASP A 72 4.38 5.06 -8.11
CA ASP A 72 3.56 3.88 -7.95
C ASP A 72 4.44 2.63 -7.96
N VAL A 73 4.52 1.97 -6.80
CA VAL A 73 5.45 0.84 -6.62
C VAL A 73 4.98 -0.40 -7.38
N ALA A 74 3.67 -0.66 -7.45
CA ALA A 74 3.15 -1.79 -8.20
C ALA A 74 3.43 -1.62 -9.71
N ASP A 75 3.14 -0.43 -10.23
CA ASP A 75 3.38 -0.03 -11.61
C ASP A 75 4.87 -0.11 -11.98
N ALA A 76 5.73 0.49 -11.15
CA ALA A 76 7.17 0.51 -11.40
C ALA A 76 7.78 -0.90 -11.47
N TYR A 77 7.46 -1.77 -10.50
CA TYR A 77 8.01 -3.12 -10.45
C TYR A 77 7.41 -4.03 -11.53
N TRP A 78 6.13 -3.86 -11.86
CA TRP A 78 5.49 -4.57 -12.97
C TRP A 78 6.13 -4.20 -14.31
N ARG A 79 6.23 -2.91 -14.62
CA ARG A 79 6.83 -2.41 -15.87
C ARG A 79 8.28 -2.88 -16.04
N ALA A 80 9.03 -2.96 -14.95
CA ALA A 80 10.42 -3.37 -14.97
C ALA A 80 10.62 -4.90 -15.04
N GLY A 81 9.56 -5.71 -15.00
CA GLY A 81 9.68 -7.17 -14.92
C GLY A 81 10.28 -7.65 -13.59
N ARG A 82 10.12 -6.87 -12.52
CA ARG A 82 10.70 -7.11 -11.18
C ARG A 82 9.64 -7.49 -10.15
N GLN A 83 8.49 -8.03 -10.57
CA GLN A 83 7.41 -8.49 -9.69
C GLN A 83 7.90 -9.37 -8.52
N PRO A 84 8.79 -10.37 -8.74
CA PRO A 84 9.29 -11.20 -7.64
C PRO A 84 10.02 -10.41 -6.55
N GLU A 85 10.66 -9.29 -6.91
CA GLU A 85 11.31 -8.43 -5.93
C GLU A 85 10.31 -7.68 -5.06
N LEU A 86 9.18 -7.20 -5.60
CA LEU A 86 8.15 -6.53 -4.78
C LEU A 86 7.48 -7.52 -3.83
N ILE A 87 7.24 -8.75 -4.29
CA ILE A 87 6.75 -9.85 -3.45
C ILE A 87 7.75 -10.12 -2.32
N GLU A 88 9.05 -10.19 -2.63
CA GLU A 88 10.10 -10.39 -1.63
C GLU A 88 10.23 -9.23 -0.63
N ILE A 89 10.05 -7.99 -1.07
CA ILE A 89 10.03 -6.79 -0.20
C ILE A 89 8.90 -6.90 0.82
N ALA A 90 7.68 -7.26 0.39
CA ALA A 90 6.55 -7.47 1.28
C ALA A 90 6.82 -8.64 2.24
N ARG A 91 7.28 -9.78 1.71
CA ARG A 91 7.60 -10.98 2.50
C ARG A 91 8.64 -10.70 3.58
N TYR A 92 9.68 -9.94 3.24
CA TYR A 92 10.74 -9.57 4.16
C TYR A 92 10.25 -8.65 5.27
N ALA A 93 9.43 -7.64 4.95
CA ALA A 93 8.84 -6.76 5.96
C ALA A 93 8.00 -7.57 6.98
N VAL A 94 7.19 -8.52 6.50
CA VAL A 94 6.43 -9.43 7.36
C VAL A 94 7.35 -10.28 8.23
N SER A 95 8.40 -10.87 7.66
CA SER A 95 9.28 -11.81 8.39
C SER A 95 10.05 -11.16 9.55
N ILE A 96 10.34 -9.87 9.46
CA ILE A 96 10.97 -9.11 10.56
C ILE A 96 9.96 -8.45 11.52
N GLY A 97 8.67 -8.73 11.31
CA GLY A 97 7.57 -8.33 12.19
C GLY A 97 7.05 -6.92 11.96
N LEU A 98 7.20 -6.35 10.77
CA LEU A 98 6.46 -5.14 10.35
C LEU A 98 5.14 -5.51 9.68
N VAL A 99 4.23 -4.55 9.59
CA VAL A 99 2.94 -4.68 8.88
C VAL A 99 3.01 -3.85 7.59
N PRO A 100 3.35 -4.46 6.44
CA PRO A 100 3.48 -3.72 5.19
C PRO A 100 2.13 -3.32 4.60
N MET A 101 2.10 -2.13 4.01
CA MET A 101 1.01 -1.56 3.25
C MET A 101 1.54 -1.02 1.92
N LEU A 102 0.99 -1.48 0.80
CA LEU A 102 1.38 -1.02 -0.53
C LEU A 102 0.60 0.23 -0.93
N MET A 103 1.31 1.31 -1.28
CA MET A 103 0.72 2.52 -1.87
C MET A 103 0.75 2.45 -3.40
N THR A 104 -0.41 2.70 -4.02
CA THR A 104 -0.58 2.60 -5.47
C THR A 104 -1.78 3.45 -5.95
N HIS A 105 -1.81 3.86 -7.21
CA HIS A 105 -3.00 4.32 -7.93
C HIS A 105 -3.91 3.17 -8.37
N GLY A 106 -3.44 1.92 -8.27
CA GLY A 106 -4.21 0.70 -8.43
C GLY A 106 -4.44 0.21 -9.87
N GLN A 107 -4.12 0.99 -10.92
CA GLN A 107 -4.33 0.60 -12.32
C GLN A 107 -3.67 -0.75 -12.66
N THR A 108 -2.38 -0.91 -12.36
CA THR A 108 -1.63 -2.15 -12.62
C THR A 108 -2.25 -3.36 -11.94
N LEU A 109 -2.72 -3.22 -10.70
CA LEU A 109 -3.35 -4.32 -9.96
C LEU A 109 -4.76 -4.67 -10.50
N LEU A 110 -5.42 -3.75 -11.20
CA LEU A 110 -6.67 -4.04 -11.90
C LEU A 110 -6.44 -4.79 -13.21
N GLU A 111 -5.40 -4.39 -13.95
CA GLU A 111 -5.00 -4.99 -15.22
C GLU A 111 -4.33 -6.36 -15.02
N HIS A 112 -3.66 -6.55 -13.88
CA HIS A 112 -2.88 -7.75 -13.54
C HIS A 112 -3.27 -8.30 -12.15
N PRO A 113 -4.47 -8.88 -12.01
CA PRO A 113 -4.95 -9.39 -10.73
C PRO A 113 -4.08 -10.50 -10.12
N GLU A 114 -3.44 -11.31 -10.95
CA GLU A 114 -2.49 -12.34 -10.53
C GLU A 114 -1.30 -11.76 -9.76
N PHE A 115 -0.92 -10.50 -10.04
CA PHE A 115 0.14 -9.83 -9.31
C PHE A 115 -0.30 -9.47 -7.88
N LEU A 116 -1.54 -8.98 -7.73
CA LEU A 116 -2.11 -8.74 -6.41
C LEU A 116 -2.24 -10.04 -5.61
N GLU A 117 -2.69 -11.12 -6.26
CA GLU A 117 -2.77 -12.44 -5.62
C GLU A 117 -1.40 -12.90 -5.11
N ALA A 118 -0.35 -12.82 -5.93
CA ALA A 118 1.01 -13.18 -5.52
C ALA A 118 1.53 -12.29 -4.37
N LEU A 119 1.27 -10.97 -4.41
CA LEU A 119 1.62 -10.07 -3.29
C LEU A 119 0.94 -10.47 -1.98
N VAL A 120 -0.30 -10.93 -2.03
CA VAL A 120 -1.06 -11.37 -0.85
C VAL A 120 -0.60 -12.74 -0.37
N VAL A 121 -0.54 -13.73 -1.27
CA VAL A 121 -0.30 -15.14 -0.92
C VAL A 121 1.17 -15.41 -0.63
N GLU A 122 2.07 -14.94 -1.49
CA GLU A 122 3.51 -15.19 -1.36
C GLU A 122 4.20 -14.10 -0.54
N GLY A 123 3.78 -12.84 -0.74
CA GLY A 123 4.33 -11.68 -0.04
C GLY A 123 3.76 -11.46 1.36
N GLY A 124 2.63 -12.09 1.70
CA GLY A 124 1.93 -11.88 2.97
C GLY A 124 1.31 -10.49 3.11
N LEU A 125 1.16 -9.73 2.02
CA LEU A 125 0.60 -8.38 2.03
C LEU A 125 -0.87 -8.41 2.46
N ARG A 126 -1.23 -7.63 3.49
CA ARG A 126 -2.61 -7.54 4.00
C ARG A 126 -3.23 -6.16 3.82
N GLN A 127 -2.44 -5.16 3.43
CA GLN A 127 -2.91 -3.79 3.28
C GLN A 127 -2.45 -3.21 1.94
N VAL A 128 -3.42 -2.63 1.22
CA VAL A 128 -3.20 -1.83 0.02
C VAL A 128 -3.99 -0.55 0.24
N ALA A 129 -3.39 0.62 0.01
CA ALA A 129 -4.16 1.84 -0.17
C ALA A 129 -4.07 2.29 -1.62
N VAL A 130 -5.24 2.45 -2.21
CA VAL A 130 -5.40 2.93 -3.58
C VAL A 130 -5.75 4.40 -3.52
N HIS A 131 -4.90 5.26 -4.06
CA HIS A 131 -5.22 6.67 -4.18
C HIS A 131 -6.18 6.89 -5.36
N ILE A 132 -7.29 7.57 -5.13
CA ILE A 132 -8.30 7.91 -6.14
C ILE A 132 -8.76 9.35 -5.86
N ASP A 133 -8.49 10.25 -6.80
CA ASP A 133 -8.81 11.67 -6.69
C ASP A 133 -9.01 12.28 -8.10
N LEU A 134 -9.59 13.48 -8.18
CA LEU A 134 -9.90 14.16 -9.44
C LEU A 134 -8.66 14.69 -10.19
N THR A 135 -7.50 14.74 -9.55
CA THR A 135 -6.26 15.25 -10.15
C THR A 135 -5.55 14.20 -11.00
N GLN A 136 -5.97 12.93 -10.93
CA GLN A 136 -5.34 11.82 -11.63
C GLN A 136 -5.55 11.88 -13.15
N ALA A 137 -4.47 11.74 -13.90
CA ALA A 137 -4.50 11.58 -15.35
C ALA A 137 -3.72 10.32 -15.73
N GLY A 138 -4.33 9.42 -16.50
CA GLY A 138 -3.74 8.13 -16.89
C GLY A 138 -4.56 6.89 -16.52
N ARG A 139 -5.69 7.05 -15.82
CA ARG A 139 -6.56 5.93 -15.48
C ARG A 139 -7.31 5.41 -16.71
N HIS A 140 -7.10 4.14 -17.06
CA HIS A 140 -7.77 3.50 -18.20
C HIS A 140 -9.13 2.94 -17.83
N GLY A 141 -10.06 2.92 -18.79
CA GLY A 141 -11.39 2.33 -18.59
C GLY A 141 -12.37 3.17 -17.77
N PHE A 142 -11.95 4.36 -17.32
CA PHE A 142 -12.80 5.31 -16.61
C PHE A 142 -12.74 6.68 -17.27
N PRO A 143 -13.87 7.41 -17.40
CA PRO A 143 -13.92 8.73 -18.02
C PRO A 143 -13.40 9.80 -17.05
N ILE A 144 -12.18 9.65 -16.52
CA ILE A 144 -11.61 10.50 -15.45
C ILE A 144 -11.58 11.99 -15.85
N ASN A 145 -11.37 12.25 -17.14
CA ASN A 145 -11.35 13.59 -17.74
C ASN A 145 -12.74 14.26 -17.86
N ARG A 146 -13.82 13.54 -17.55
CA ARG A 146 -15.20 14.05 -17.56
C ARG A 146 -15.78 14.17 -16.16
N LEU A 147 -15.04 13.78 -15.13
CA LEU A 147 -15.50 13.85 -13.74
C LEU A 147 -15.37 15.29 -13.25
N THR A 148 -16.35 15.73 -12.48
CA THR A 148 -16.43 17.11 -11.98
C THR A 148 -16.54 17.18 -10.46
N SER A 149 -16.81 16.05 -9.81
CA SER A 149 -17.05 15.95 -8.37
C SER A 149 -16.47 14.69 -7.76
N GLU A 150 -16.23 14.72 -6.44
CA GLU A 150 -15.78 13.55 -5.68
C GLU A 150 -16.74 12.36 -5.75
N SER A 151 -18.04 12.60 -5.95
CA SER A 151 -19.03 11.53 -6.14
C SER A 151 -18.86 10.79 -7.46
N ASP A 152 -18.35 11.46 -8.50
CA ASP A 152 -18.14 10.83 -9.81
C ASP A 152 -17.05 9.75 -9.77
N LEU A 153 -16.24 9.71 -8.70
CA LEU A 153 -15.20 8.71 -8.47
C LEU A 153 -15.72 7.41 -7.83
N HIS A 154 -16.99 7.33 -7.40
CA HIS A 154 -17.55 6.12 -6.80
C HIS A 154 -17.41 4.87 -7.67
N PRO A 155 -17.69 4.89 -8.99
CA PRO A 155 -17.46 3.74 -9.86
C PRO A 155 -16.00 3.25 -9.84
N VAL A 156 -15.03 4.17 -9.74
CA VAL A 156 -13.60 3.84 -9.63
C VAL A 156 -13.32 3.14 -8.30
N ARG A 157 -13.80 3.71 -7.19
CA ARG A 157 -13.63 3.16 -5.84
C ARG A 157 -14.21 1.74 -5.73
N ASN A 158 -15.43 1.55 -6.24
CA ASN A 158 -16.16 0.28 -6.15
C ASN A 158 -15.39 -0.87 -6.82
N VAL A 159 -14.75 -0.62 -7.97
CA VAL A 159 -13.96 -1.65 -8.68
C VAL A 159 -12.81 -2.19 -7.82
N HIS A 160 -12.20 -1.36 -6.98
CA HIS A 160 -11.14 -1.77 -6.07
C HIS A 160 -11.68 -2.45 -4.79
N GLU A 161 -12.92 -2.16 -4.40
CA GLU A 161 -13.59 -2.80 -3.26
C GLU A 161 -14.07 -4.22 -3.60
N THR A 162 -14.72 -4.42 -4.76
CA THR A 162 -15.27 -5.73 -5.16
C THR A 162 -14.18 -6.79 -5.30
N ARG A 163 -12.96 -6.41 -5.69
CA ARG A 163 -11.83 -7.34 -5.79
C ARG A 163 -11.26 -7.77 -4.44
N ARG A 164 -11.42 -6.99 -3.36
CA ARG A 164 -11.03 -7.42 -2.00
C ARG A 164 -11.84 -8.61 -1.50
N ALA A 165 -13.09 -8.74 -1.95
CA ALA A 165 -14.00 -9.81 -1.51
C ALA A 165 -13.66 -11.19 -2.11
N HIS A 166 -12.77 -11.26 -3.10
CA HIS A 166 -12.45 -12.49 -3.84
C HIS A 166 -11.12 -13.16 -3.43
N SER A 167 -10.49 -12.75 -2.33
CA SER A 167 -9.27 -13.42 -1.84
C SER A 167 -9.64 -14.74 -1.15
N PRO A 168 -9.23 -15.91 -1.68
CA PRO A 168 -9.60 -17.20 -1.12
C PRO A 168 -8.63 -17.61 -0.02
N LYS A 169 -9.08 -17.48 1.23
CA LYS A 169 -8.96 -18.45 2.35
C LYS A 169 -8.94 -17.72 3.69
N ASP A 170 -9.59 -18.39 4.64
CA ASP A 170 -9.92 -17.97 6.00
C ASP A 170 -11.16 -17.08 6.00
N GLY A 171 -12.30 -17.66 6.39
CA GLY A 171 -13.62 -17.02 6.51
C GLY A 171 -13.71 -15.91 7.56
N LEU A 172 -12.76 -14.98 7.53
CA LEU A 172 -12.76 -13.73 8.25
C LEU A 172 -13.03 -12.62 7.24
N PRO A 173 -14.11 -11.85 7.40
CA PRO A 173 -14.40 -10.76 6.47
C PRO A 173 -13.24 -9.76 6.47
N ALA A 174 -12.82 -9.35 5.27
CA ALA A 174 -11.89 -8.25 5.07
C ALA A 174 -12.45 -7.01 5.76
N ARG A 175 -11.84 -6.59 6.88
CA ARG A 175 -12.29 -5.41 7.62
C ARG A 175 -11.89 -4.16 6.83
N THR A 176 -12.88 -3.37 6.45
CA THR A 176 -12.63 -2.01 5.95
C THR A 176 -12.14 -1.12 7.09
N GLY A 177 -11.39 -0.05 6.80
CA GLY A 177 -10.95 0.92 7.82
C GLY A 177 -12.12 1.52 8.63
N ALA A 178 -13.30 1.61 8.03
CA ALA A 178 -14.54 2.04 8.68
C ALA A 178 -15.08 1.02 9.71
N GLN A 179 -14.80 -0.28 9.52
CA GLN A 179 -15.27 -1.36 10.38
C GLN A 179 -14.43 -1.49 11.65
N LEU A 180 -13.11 -1.23 11.54
CA LEU A 180 -12.20 -1.14 12.69
C LEU A 180 -12.59 0.00 13.66
N HIS A 181 -13.09 1.12 13.14
CA HIS A 181 -13.55 2.24 13.98
C HIS A 181 -14.86 1.97 14.73
N ARG A 182 -15.77 1.15 14.18
CA ARG A 182 -17.02 0.79 14.86
C ARG A 182 -16.80 -0.22 15.99
N ASP A 183 -15.95 -1.21 15.77
CA ASP A 183 -15.65 -2.24 16.78
C ASP A 183 -14.85 -1.65 17.97
N GLY A 184 -13.96 -0.68 17.71
CA GLY A 184 -13.20 0.02 18.75
C GLY A 184 -14.04 0.93 19.65
N ALA A 185 -15.20 1.37 19.18
CA ALA A 185 -16.14 2.18 19.95
C ALA A 185 -17.07 1.35 20.84
N GLN A 186 -17.29 0.06 20.52
CA GLN A 186 -18.18 -0.81 21.30
C GLN A 186 -17.51 -1.43 22.54
N HIS A 187 -16.18 -1.41 22.63
CA HIS A 187 -15.44 -1.98 23.77
C HIS A 187 -15.00 -0.97 24.84
N ARG A 188 -15.47 0.29 24.78
CA ARG A 188 -15.33 1.25 25.86
C ARG A 188 -16.71 1.71 26.27
N PHE A 189 -17.27 1.07 27.29
CA PHE A 189 -18.33 1.50 28.22
C PHE A 189 -19.16 0.28 28.62
N GLY A 190 -18.77 -0.39 29.70
CA GLY A 190 -19.55 -1.44 30.33
C GLY A 190 -18.78 -2.20 31.40
N GLY A 191 -18.97 -1.80 32.66
CA GLY A 191 -18.63 -2.58 33.87
C GLY A 191 -17.24 -2.36 34.42
#